data_AF-A0AAV0MS90-F1
#
_entry.id   AF-A0AAV0MS90-F1
#
_cell.length_a   1.000
_cell.length_b   1.000
_cell.length_c   1.000
_cell.angle_alpha   90.00
_cell.angle_beta   90.00
_cell.angle_gamma   90.00
#
_symmetry.space_group_name_H-M   'P 1'
#
loop_
_entity.id
_entity.type
_entity.pdbx_description
1 polymer ?
#
loop_
_entity_poly.entity_id
_entity_poly.type
_entity_poly.pdbx_seq_one_letter_code
_entity_poly.pdbx_strand_id
1 'polypeptide(L)'
;MEFTTSREMFQTVKGWMTDSYLNFPVVHRIVPSLLDLVKKGHPEPHKMIGCGVDSFRVRNDTMCSHFRTFFIVRKDDSTADFCFRTCVNNILPLPEDLKDQGGVVVAVCACHIAGGMGRLRADRVAEELERLTREQNARLDEEERMGRLNTVILGSKKFYYSTQLYRYFYSLLMRSPLN
;
A
#
# COMPACT_ATOMS: atom_id res chain seq x y z
N MET A 1 -18.38 -5.81 0.81
CA MET A 1 -17.21 -5.29 1.52
C MET A 1 -17.46 -3.85 1.87
N GLU A 2 -17.46 -3.51 3.16
CA GLU A 2 -17.62 -2.14 3.66
C GLU A 2 -16.36 -1.75 4.41
N PHE A 3 -15.77 -0.62 4.04
CA PHE A 3 -14.61 -0.04 4.72
C PHE A 3 -14.95 1.38 5.12
N THR A 4 -14.45 1.79 6.28
CA THR A 4 -14.75 3.12 6.82
C THR A 4 -13.83 4.18 6.22
N THR A 5 -12.60 3.80 5.85
CA THR A 5 -11.61 4.71 5.28
C THR A 5 -10.85 4.08 4.10
N SER A 6 -10.38 4.92 3.19
CA SER A 6 -9.52 4.48 2.07
C SER A 6 -8.19 3.89 2.55
N ARG A 7 -7.64 4.39 3.67
CA ARG A 7 -6.43 3.86 4.30
C ARG A 7 -6.64 2.43 4.81
N GLU A 8 -7.74 2.17 5.50
CA GLU A 8 -8.10 0.83 5.97
C GLU A 8 -8.22 -0.14 4.78
N MET A 9 -9.00 0.24 3.76
CA MET A 9 -9.13 -0.54 2.53
C MET A 9 -7.77 -0.84 1.89
N PHE A 10 -6.92 0.17 1.74
CA PHE A 10 -5.59 0.02 1.15
C PHE A 10 -4.70 -0.94 1.95
N GLN A 11 -4.64 -0.78 3.27
CA GLN A 11 -3.82 -1.61 4.15
C GLN A 11 -4.30 -3.05 4.18
N THR A 12 -5.61 -3.28 4.23
CA THR A 12 -6.20 -4.63 4.20
C THR A 12 -5.87 -5.35 2.89
N VAL A 13 -6.08 -4.71 1.73
CA VAL A 13 -5.79 -5.33 0.43
C VAL A 13 -4.28 -5.55 0.25
N LYS A 14 -3.44 -4.61 0.71
CA LYS A 14 -1.98 -4.76 0.73
C LYS A 14 -1.56 -5.94 1.60
N GLY A 15 -2.16 -6.11 2.78
CA GLY A 15 -1.91 -7.25 3.67
C GLY A 15 -2.19 -8.59 2.99
N TRP A 16 -3.34 -8.73 2.32
CA TRP A 16 -3.67 -9.95 1.57
C TRP A 16 -2.64 -10.30 0.50
N MET A 17 -2.08 -9.29 -0.16
CA MET A 17 -1.04 -9.49 -1.16
C MET A 17 0.29 -9.94 -0.53
N THR A 18 0.64 -9.38 0.62
CA THR A 18 1.86 -9.74 1.37
C THR A 18 1.76 -11.15 1.96
N ASP A 19 0.58 -11.55 2.44
CA ASP A 19 0.33 -12.85 3.07
C ASP A 19 0.13 -13.98 2.06
N SER A 20 -0.15 -13.65 0.79
CA SER A 20 -0.35 -14.64 -0.27
C SER A 20 0.97 -15.21 -0.79
N TYR A 21 0.97 -16.51 -1.07
CA TYR A 21 2.09 -17.19 -1.74
C TYR A 21 2.12 -16.85 -3.24
N LEU A 22 3.32 -16.60 -3.76
CA LEU A 22 3.53 -16.23 -5.17
C LEU A 22 3.15 -17.38 -6.12
N ASN A 23 2.45 -17.04 -7.20
CA ASN A 23 1.96 -17.94 -8.24
C ASN A 23 0.92 -18.99 -7.77
N PHE A 24 0.50 -18.94 -6.52
CA PHE A 24 -0.59 -19.77 -6.01
C PHE A 24 -1.92 -19.02 -6.05
N PRO A 25 -3.05 -19.74 -6.22
CA PRO A 25 -4.37 -19.16 -6.03
C PRO A 25 -4.48 -18.54 -4.64
N VAL A 26 -5.00 -17.32 -4.57
CA VAL A 26 -5.31 -16.68 -3.30
C VAL A 26 -6.41 -17.44 -2.57
N VAL A 27 -6.47 -17.27 -1.25
CA VAL A 27 -7.47 -17.93 -0.41
C VAL A 27 -8.89 -17.62 -0.90
N HIS A 28 -9.72 -18.65 -1.10
CA HIS A 28 -11.07 -18.50 -1.65
C HIS A 28 -11.93 -17.44 -0.92
N ARG A 29 -11.73 -17.26 0.40
CA ARG A 29 -12.43 -16.25 1.21
C ARG A 29 -12.19 -14.80 0.75
N ILE A 30 -11.02 -14.49 0.17
CA ILE A 30 -10.69 -13.14 -0.31
C ILE A 30 -11.07 -12.91 -1.78
N VAL A 31 -11.45 -13.95 -2.51
CA VAL A 31 -11.81 -13.85 -3.94
C VAL A 31 -13.03 -12.95 -4.20
N PRO A 32 -14.16 -13.06 -3.48
CA PRO A 32 -15.31 -12.17 -3.69
C PRO A 32 -14.96 -10.70 -3.42
N SER A 33 -14.13 -10.50 -2.40
CA SER A 33 -13.60 -9.22 -1.98
C SER A 33 -12.75 -8.53 -3.07
N LEU A 34 -11.84 -9.28 -3.71
CA LEU A 34 -11.04 -8.78 -4.83
C LEU A 34 -11.89 -8.55 -6.09
N LEU A 35 -12.88 -9.39 -6.34
CA LEU A 35 -13.80 -9.21 -7.46
C LEU A 35 -14.64 -7.94 -7.32
N ASP A 36 -15.15 -7.65 -6.12
CA ASP A 36 -15.85 -6.40 -5.83
C ASP A 36 -14.95 -5.18 -6.06
N LEU A 37 -13.67 -5.28 -5.66
CA LEU A 37 -12.69 -4.22 -5.87
C LEU A 37 -12.51 -3.91 -7.37
N VAL A 38 -12.38 -4.94 -8.20
CA VAL A 38 -12.26 -4.77 -9.66
C VAL A 38 -13.53 -4.19 -10.26
N LYS A 39 -14.71 -4.70 -9.86
CA LYS A 39 -16.00 -4.23 -10.39
C LYS A 39 -16.28 -2.76 -10.10
N LYS A 40 -15.90 -2.29 -8.90
CA LYS A 40 -16.18 -0.92 -8.46
C LYS A 40 -15.06 0.07 -8.82
N GLY A 41 -13.82 -0.40 -8.87
CA GLY A 41 -12.65 0.47 -8.99
C GLY A 41 -11.99 0.49 -10.37
N HIS A 42 -12.19 -0.52 -11.20
CA HIS A 42 -11.61 -0.55 -12.54
C HIS A 42 -12.50 0.19 -13.55
N PRO A 43 -11.96 1.03 -14.46
CA PRO A 43 -12.77 1.74 -15.47
C PRO A 43 -13.41 0.80 -16.49
N GLU A 44 -12.74 -0.31 -16.82
CA GLU A 44 -13.22 -1.35 -17.74
C GLU A 44 -13.33 -2.72 -17.01
N PRO A 45 -14.28 -2.90 -16.08
CA PRO A 45 -14.32 -4.13 -15.27
C PRO A 45 -14.71 -5.37 -16.09
N HIS A 46 -15.57 -5.18 -17.09
CA HIS A 46 -16.02 -6.23 -18.01
C HIS A 46 -14.86 -6.84 -18.81
N LYS A 47 -13.89 -6.03 -19.23
CA LYS A 47 -12.69 -6.45 -19.95
C LYS A 47 -11.72 -7.23 -19.06
N MET A 48 -11.59 -6.81 -17.80
CA MET A 48 -10.76 -7.53 -16.83
C MET A 48 -11.36 -8.89 -16.47
N ILE A 49 -12.67 -8.95 -16.23
CA ILE A 49 -13.37 -10.20 -15.89
C ILE A 49 -13.48 -11.14 -17.10
N GLY A 50 -13.73 -10.61 -18.31
CA GLY A 50 -13.84 -11.38 -19.54
C GLY A 50 -14.90 -12.48 -19.47
N CYS A 51 -14.50 -13.73 -19.78
CA CYS A 51 -15.33 -14.93 -19.73
C CYS A 51 -15.66 -15.44 -18.30
N GLY A 52 -15.21 -14.72 -17.27
CA GLY A 52 -15.41 -15.05 -15.86
C GLY A 52 -14.10 -15.38 -15.17
N VAL A 53 -14.04 -15.08 -13.87
CA VAL A 53 -12.87 -15.35 -13.03
C VAL A 53 -12.87 -16.81 -12.60
N ASP A 54 -11.76 -17.50 -12.84
CA ASP A 54 -11.45 -18.80 -12.25
C ASP A 54 -10.81 -18.61 -10.87
N SER A 55 -9.70 -17.86 -10.81
CA SER A 55 -8.96 -17.62 -9.58
C SER A 55 -8.21 -16.28 -9.61
N PHE A 56 -7.81 -15.78 -8.44
CA PHE A 56 -6.83 -14.70 -8.35
C PHE A 56 -5.49 -15.29 -7.93
N ARG A 57 -4.39 -14.75 -8.44
CA ARG A 57 -3.03 -15.13 -8.05
C ARG A 57 -2.22 -13.89 -7.73
N VAL A 58 -1.28 -14.01 -6.82
CA VAL A 58 -0.27 -12.96 -6.61
C VAL A 58 0.97 -13.35 -7.38
N ARG A 59 1.48 -12.48 -8.25
CA ARG A 59 2.78 -12.68 -8.91
C ARG A 59 3.61 -11.41 -8.73
N ASN A 60 4.91 -11.54 -8.94
CA ASN A 60 5.75 -10.36 -9.08
C ASN A 60 5.46 -9.74 -10.45
N ASP A 61 5.40 -8.41 -10.49
CA ASP A 61 5.33 -7.68 -11.74
C ASP A 61 6.57 -8.02 -12.59
N THR A 62 6.36 -8.20 -13.89
CA THR A 62 7.46 -8.52 -14.83
C THR A 62 8.36 -7.30 -15.05
N MET A 63 7.87 -6.09 -14.81
CA MET A 63 8.61 -4.84 -14.92
C MET A 63 9.36 -4.49 -13.64
N CYS A 64 8.85 -4.89 -12.48
CA CYS A 64 9.52 -4.65 -11.20
C CYS A 64 9.35 -5.85 -10.26
N SER A 65 10.35 -6.73 -10.23
CA SER A 65 10.36 -8.00 -9.49
C SER A 65 10.09 -7.88 -7.99
N HIS A 66 10.18 -6.69 -7.41
CA HIS A 66 9.93 -6.42 -5.99
C HIS A 66 8.48 -6.01 -5.68
N PHE A 67 7.68 -5.64 -6.69
CA PHE A 67 6.27 -5.33 -6.50
C PHE A 67 5.41 -6.54 -6.79
N ARG A 68 4.70 -7.01 -5.77
CA ARG A 68 3.64 -8.00 -5.92
C ARG A 68 2.41 -7.33 -6.53
N THR A 69 1.71 -8.03 -7.41
CA THR A 69 0.43 -7.57 -7.94
C THR A 69 -0.55 -8.72 -8.08
N PHE A 70 -1.85 -8.40 -8.08
CA PHE A 70 -2.91 -9.37 -8.28
C PHE A 70 -3.11 -9.60 -9.78
N PHE A 71 -3.18 -10.87 -10.15
CA PHE A 71 -3.54 -11.35 -11.47
C PHE A 71 -4.87 -12.09 -11.39
N ILE A 72 -5.76 -11.77 -12.30
CA ILE A 72 -6.99 -12.51 -12.57
C ILE A 72 -6.60 -13.65 -13.52
N VAL A 73 -6.93 -14.88 -13.14
CA VAL A 73 -6.95 -16.03 -14.04
C VAL A 73 -8.40 -16.24 -14.44
N ARG A 74 -8.67 -16.19 -15.74
CA ARG A 74 -10.01 -16.38 -16.29
C ARG A 74 -10.27 -17.86 -16.56
N LYS A 75 -11.53 -18.21 -16.82
CA LYS A 75 -11.94 -19.58 -17.14
C LYS A 75 -11.35 -20.16 -18.42
N ASP A 76 -10.88 -19.29 -19.33
CA ASP A 76 -10.20 -19.67 -20.57
C ASP A 76 -8.66 -19.72 -20.40
N ASP A 77 -8.17 -19.78 -19.16
CA ASP A 77 -6.75 -19.73 -18.78
C ASP A 77 -6.01 -18.44 -19.19
N SER A 78 -6.71 -17.46 -19.79
CA SER A 78 -6.13 -16.14 -20.02
C SER A 78 -5.92 -15.42 -18.69
N THR A 79 -4.90 -14.55 -18.66
CA THR A 79 -4.57 -13.78 -17.46
C THR A 79 -4.68 -12.29 -17.72
N ALA A 80 -4.99 -11.55 -16.67
CA ALA A 80 -4.99 -10.09 -16.67
C ALA A 80 -4.50 -9.56 -15.33
N ASP A 81 -3.58 -8.61 -15.37
CA ASP A 81 -3.14 -7.86 -14.21
C ASP A 81 -4.07 -6.66 -13.97
N PHE A 82 -4.22 -6.26 -12.72
CA PHE A 82 -4.86 -4.99 -12.40
C PHE A 82 -4.17 -4.31 -11.22
N CYS A 83 -4.13 -2.98 -11.27
CA CYS A 83 -3.54 -2.16 -10.23
C CYS A 83 -4.56 -1.95 -9.11
N PHE A 84 -4.47 -2.73 -8.02
CA PHE A 84 -5.44 -2.62 -6.91
C PHE A 84 -5.44 -1.22 -6.29
N ARG A 85 -4.29 -0.55 -6.25
CA ARG A 85 -4.15 0.84 -5.77
C ARG A 85 -5.01 1.81 -6.58
N THR A 86 -5.00 1.69 -7.91
CA THR A 86 -5.87 2.48 -8.79
C THR A 86 -7.34 2.19 -8.50
N CYS A 87 -7.69 0.92 -8.32
CA CYS A 87 -9.06 0.52 -7.98
C CYS A 87 -9.50 1.12 -6.62
N VAL A 88 -8.64 1.04 -5.60
CA VAL A 88 -8.89 1.62 -4.27
C VAL A 88 -9.09 3.13 -4.38
N ASN A 89 -8.21 3.84 -5.08
CA ASN A 89 -8.29 5.29 -5.23
C ASN A 89 -9.54 5.76 -6.00
N ASN A 90 -10.02 4.95 -6.96
CA ASN A 90 -11.26 5.22 -7.70
C ASN A 90 -12.51 5.00 -6.85
N ILE A 91 -12.48 4.07 -5.88
CA ILE A 91 -13.61 3.78 -4.99
C ILE A 91 -13.64 4.76 -3.82
N LEU A 92 -12.52 4.94 -3.13
CA LEU A 92 -12.34 5.90 -2.05
C LEU A 92 -11.01 6.63 -2.25
N PRO A 93 -11.02 7.96 -2.47
CA PRO A 93 -9.80 8.72 -2.69
C PRO A 93 -8.77 8.46 -1.59
N LEU A 94 -7.55 8.10 -2.00
CA LEU A 94 -6.47 7.90 -1.05
C LEU A 94 -6.01 9.25 -0.45
N PRO A 95 -5.59 9.28 0.83
CA PRO A 95 -4.97 10.46 1.39
C PRO A 95 -3.59 10.71 0.71
N GLU A 96 -3.11 11.96 0.73
CA GLU A 96 -1.92 12.40 -0.01
C GLU A 96 -0.66 11.60 0.36
N ASP A 97 -0.47 11.29 1.64
CA ASP A 97 0.64 10.47 2.13
C ASP A 97 0.67 9.06 1.50
N LEU A 98 -0.51 8.51 1.20
CA LEU A 98 -0.61 7.26 0.47
C LEU A 98 -0.51 7.49 -1.02
N LYS A 99 -1.07 8.56 -1.61
CA LYS A 99 -0.94 8.86 -3.04
C LYS A 99 0.54 8.95 -3.48
N ASP A 100 1.38 9.59 -2.66
CA ASP A 100 2.78 9.87 -2.98
C ASP A 100 3.74 8.69 -2.76
N GLN A 101 3.39 7.73 -1.88
CA GLN A 101 4.01 6.39 -1.89
C GLN A 101 3.73 5.61 -3.20
N GLY A 102 2.88 6.16 -4.07
CA GLY A 102 2.49 5.62 -5.36
C GLY A 102 3.00 6.41 -6.56
N GLY A 103 3.82 7.46 -6.42
CA GLY A 103 4.28 8.26 -7.57
C GLY A 103 4.92 7.42 -8.70
N VAL A 104 5.63 6.34 -8.32
CA VAL A 104 6.23 5.39 -9.26
C VAL A 104 5.31 4.20 -9.55
N VAL A 105 4.49 3.75 -8.61
CA VAL A 105 3.49 2.68 -8.86
C VAL A 105 2.44 3.14 -9.88
N VAL A 106 2.08 4.43 -9.86
CA VAL A 106 1.24 5.08 -10.87
C VAL A 106 1.99 5.21 -12.20
N ALA A 107 3.30 5.50 -12.21
CA ALA A 107 4.10 5.56 -13.44
C ALA A 107 4.33 4.17 -14.09
N VAL A 108 4.48 3.11 -13.29
CA VAL A 108 4.57 1.71 -13.75
C VAL A 108 3.19 1.18 -14.17
N CYS A 109 2.12 1.46 -13.40
CA CYS A 109 0.74 1.12 -13.82
C CYS A 109 0.30 1.92 -15.08
N ALA A 110 0.78 3.15 -15.29
CA ALA A 110 0.54 3.90 -16.52
C ALA A 110 1.22 3.28 -17.76
N CYS A 111 2.36 2.58 -17.59
CA CYS A 111 3.01 1.86 -18.69
C CYS A 111 2.19 0.68 -19.22
N HIS A 112 1.35 0.04 -18.39
CA HIS A 112 0.42 -1.00 -18.84
C HIS A 112 -0.73 -0.43 -19.68
N ILE A 113 -1.16 0.82 -19.44
CA ILE A 113 -2.22 1.47 -20.21
C ILE A 113 -1.71 2.06 -21.54
N ALA A 114 -0.44 2.48 -21.61
CA ALA A 114 0.08 3.28 -22.73
C ALA A 114 0.88 2.54 -23.82
N GLY A 115 1.02 1.21 -23.76
CA GLY A 115 1.68 0.47 -24.84
C GLY A 115 3.20 0.73 -24.95
N GLY A 116 3.97 0.17 -24.02
CA GLY A 116 5.27 -0.47 -24.34
C GLY A 116 6.50 0.35 -24.71
N MET A 117 6.49 1.69 -24.77
CA MET A 117 7.65 2.47 -25.28
C MET A 117 8.61 3.09 -24.22
N GLY A 118 8.46 2.80 -22.92
CA GLY A 118 9.21 3.48 -21.85
C GLY A 118 10.19 2.66 -20.99
N ARG A 119 10.48 1.39 -21.35
CA ARG A 119 11.11 0.37 -20.46
C ARG A 119 12.38 0.82 -19.70
N LEU A 120 13.40 1.36 -20.39
CA LEU A 120 14.74 1.56 -19.79
C LEU A 120 14.85 2.71 -18.78
N ARG A 121 13.89 3.66 -18.79
CA ARG A 121 13.85 4.75 -17.79
C ARG A 121 13.09 4.34 -16.53
N ALA A 122 12.10 3.45 -16.67
CA ALA A 122 11.29 2.97 -15.55
C ALA A 122 12.13 2.11 -14.58
N ASP A 123 13.00 1.24 -15.10
CA ASP A 123 13.83 0.35 -14.28
C ASP A 123 14.75 1.11 -13.31
N ARG A 124 15.43 2.16 -13.81
CA ARG A 124 16.31 3.01 -12.98
C ARG A 124 15.54 3.81 -11.93
N VAL A 125 14.36 4.31 -12.29
CA VAL A 125 13.49 5.05 -11.35
C VAL A 125 12.92 4.12 -10.28
N ALA A 126 12.60 2.87 -10.64
CA ALA A 126 12.13 1.86 -9.71
C ALA A 126 13.23 1.48 -8.70
N GLU A 127 14.47 1.26 -9.16
CA GLU A 127 15.60 0.92 -8.29
C GLU A 127 15.94 2.04 -7.29
N GLU A 128 15.94 3.29 -7.75
CA GLU A 128 16.20 4.45 -6.89
C GLU A 128 15.08 4.67 -5.86
N LEU A 129 13.82 4.41 -6.25
CA LEU A 129 12.69 4.46 -5.32
C LEU A 129 12.73 3.33 -4.30
N GLU A 130 13.16 2.13 -4.68
CA GLU A 130 13.35 1.04 -3.73
C GLU A 130 14.40 1.39 -2.69
N ARG A 131 15.49 2.04 -3.10
CA ARG A 131 16.48 2.56 -2.16
C ARG A 131 15.84 3.56 -1.19
N LEU A 132 15.09 4.54 -1.70
CA LEU A 132 14.41 5.53 -0.87
C LEU A 132 13.35 4.93 0.05
N THR A 133 12.62 3.91 -0.41
CA THR A 133 11.59 3.22 0.37
C THR A 133 12.22 2.36 1.47
N ARG A 134 13.31 1.64 1.16
CA ARG A 134 14.10 0.91 2.16
C ARG A 134 14.72 1.87 3.17
N GLU A 135 15.25 3.01 2.73
CA GLU A 135 15.79 4.04 3.62
C GLU A 135 14.69 4.66 4.51
N GLN A 136 13.50 4.96 3.99
CA GLN A 136 12.40 5.45 4.81
C GLN A 136 11.92 4.40 5.81
N ASN A 137 11.74 3.14 5.39
CA ASN A 137 11.33 2.08 6.30
C ASN A 137 12.41 1.78 7.36
N ALA A 138 13.69 1.80 6.98
CA ALA A 138 14.80 1.67 7.93
C ALA A 138 14.84 2.85 8.92
N ARG A 139 14.56 4.07 8.45
CA ARG A 139 14.43 5.25 9.32
C ARG A 139 13.23 5.13 10.27
N LEU A 140 12.10 4.61 9.81
CA LEU A 140 10.92 4.37 10.65
C LEU A 140 11.18 3.24 11.66
N ASP A 141 11.83 2.16 11.25
CA ASP A 141 12.24 1.07 12.14
C ASP A 141 13.26 1.55 13.17
N GLU A 142 14.21 2.39 12.77
CA GLU A 142 15.18 3.00 13.67
C GLU A 142 14.52 4.01 14.61
N GLU A 143 13.55 4.80 14.14
CA GLU A 143 12.75 5.71 14.96
C GLU A 143 11.86 4.94 15.96
N GLU A 144 11.27 3.81 15.57
CA GLU A 144 10.56 2.89 16.47
C GLU A 144 11.51 2.21 17.47
N ARG A 145 12.71 1.81 17.04
CA ARG A 145 13.72 1.18 17.90
C ARG A 145 14.32 2.18 18.88
N MET A 146 14.60 3.40 18.42
CA MET A 146 15.01 4.53 19.25
C MET A 146 13.88 4.98 20.18
N GLY A 147 12.62 4.90 19.76
CA GLY A 147 11.45 5.11 20.62
C GLY A 147 11.35 4.07 21.74
N ARG A 148 11.70 2.80 21.47
CA ARG A 148 11.80 1.74 22.50
C ARG A 148 12.99 1.94 23.44
N LEU A 149 14.15 2.39 22.94
CA LEU A 149 15.37 2.59 23.73
C LEU A 149 15.37 3.91 24.54
N ASN A 150 14.76 4.97 24.00
CA ASN A 150 14.66 6.28 24.64
C ASN A 150 13.33 6.47 25.39
N THR A 151 12.78 5.38 25.94
CA THR A 151 11.59 5.50 26.78
C THR A 151 11.97 6.19 28.09
N VAL A 152 11.68 7.49 28.19
CA VAL A 152 11.84 8.26 29.42
C VAL A 152 10.58 8.11 30.25
N ILE A 153 10.71 7.59 31.48
CA ILE A 153 9.60 7.41 32.40
C ILE A 153 9.65 8.54 33.44
N LEU A 154 8.58 9.34 33.54
CA LEU A 154 8.44 10.38 34.56
C LEU A 154 7.13 10.17 35.31
N GLY A 155 7.23 9.78 36.58
CA GLY A 155 6.09 9.34 37.39
C GLY A 155 5.40 8.14 36.74
N SER A 156 4.09 8.25 36.49
CA SER A 156 3.29 7.20 35.86
C SER A 156 3.23 7.30 34.32
N LYS A 157 3.89 8.28 33.70
CA LYS A 157 3.85 8.50 32.25
C LYS A 157 5.14 8.08 31.56
N LYS A 158 5.00 7.44 30.40
CA LYS A 158 6.09 7.01 29.53
C LYS A 158 6.14 7.91 28.30
N PHE A 159 7.33 8.37 27.94
CA PHE A 159 7.58 9.25 26.81
C PHE A 159 8.55 8.56 25.86
N TYR A 160 8.14 8.43 24.60
CA TYR A 160 8.90 7.72 23.58
C TYR A 160 9.75 8.66 22.71
N TYR A 161 9.41 9.96 22.72
CA TYR A 161 10.10 10.99 21.94
C TYR A 161 10.26 12.26 22.78
N SER A 162 11.37 12.98 22.56
CA SER A 162 11.63 14.27 23.22
C SER A 162 10.56 15.32 22.92
N THR A 163 9.95 15.28 21.73
CA THR A 163 8.84 16.15 21.32
C THR A 163 7.56 15.88 22.11
N GLN A 164 7.31 14.61 22.46
CA GLN A 164 6.18 14.19 23.30
C GLN A 164 6.35 14.70 24.74
N LEU A 165 7.57 14.59 25.26
CA LEU A 165 7.97 15.12 26.56
C LEU A 165 7.88 16.65 26.59
N TYR A 166 8.40 17.34 25.57
CA TYR A 166 8.32 18.80 25.43
C TYR A 166 6.87 19.28 25.41
N ARG A 167 5.99 18.68 24.59
CA ARG A 167 4.57 19.07 24.51
C ARG A 167 3.84 18.85 25.84
N TYR A 168 4.15 17.76 26.54
CA TYR A 168 3.57 17.47 27.85
C TYR A 168 3.93 18.54 28.88
N PHE A 169 5.22 18.86 29.03
CA PHE A 169 5.66 19.90 29.95
C PHE A 169 5.20 21.30 29.55
N TYR A 170 5.22 21.62 28.25
CA TYR A 170 4.69 22.88 27.74
C TYR A 170 3.21 23.04 28.08
N SER A 171 2.40 21.97 27.94
CA SER A 171 0.99 22.01 28.32
C SER A 171 0.76 22.18 29.83
N LEU A 172 1.66 21.67 30.68
CA LEU A 172 1.60 21.85 32.13
C LEU A 172 1.98 23.28 32.54
N LEU A 173 3.00 23.83 31.90
CA LEU A 173 3.42 25.23 32.11
C LEU A 173 2.31 26.20 31.68
N MET A 174 1.68 25.96 30.53
CA MET A 174 0.58 26.79 30.02
C MET A 174 -0.75 26.60 30.78
N ARG A 175 -0.85 25.58 31.63
CA ARG A 175 -2.01 25.34 32.52
C ARG A 175 -1.81 25.91 33.93
N SER A 176 -0.60 26.37 34.26
CA SER A 176 -0.35 27.03 35.54
C SER A 176 -0.82 28.48 35.43
N PRO A 177 -1.78 28.94 36.25
CA PRO A 177 -2.12 30.35 36.29
C PRO A 177 -0.90 31.13 36.78
N LEU A 178 -0.58 32.22 36.07
CA LEU A 178 0.39 33.21 36.53
C LEU A 178 -0.15 33.81 37.83
N ASN A 179 0.46 33.47 38.96
CA ASN A 179 0.38 34.26 40.19
C ASN A 179 1.44 35.37 40.14
#